data_AF-A0A916VLT1-F1
#
_entry.id   AF-A0A916VLT1-F1
#
_cell.length_a   1.000
_cell.length_b   1.000
_cell.length_c   1.000
_cell.angle_alpha   90.00
_cell.angle_beta   90.00
_cell.angle_gamma   90.00
#
_symmetry.space_group_name_H-M   'P 1'
#
loop_
_entity.id
_entity.type
_entity.pdbx_description
1 polymer ?
#
loop_
_entity_poly.entity_id
_entity_poly.type
_entity_poly.pdbx_seq_one_letter_code
_entity_poly.pdbx_strand_id
1 'polypeptide(L)'
;MLNIERALKQDRLLRALTGLNRKAFQSLLFAFTQVYEQTLTDKPRQRSVAGGRKARLRNAEDKLFYILFYFKCYPTFDLASILFDIDRSQAHHWAHRLQPILEAALGEKKALPECQINCVQTFIERFPGVERVIMDGTERPVQRPTDSEKQKLNYSGKKKRHTSQHLAAVNQNKQVLVLSQAREGKLHDKKFRIGRKVDRKYTRGDTN
;
A
#
# COMPACT_ATOMS: atom_id res chain seq x y z
N MET A 1 -15.50 -21.11 -5.68
CA MET A 1 -15.12 -19.86 -4.98
C MET A 1 -14.72 -20.20 -3.54
N LEU A 2 -13.61 -19.64 -3.07
CA LEU A 2 -13.14 -19.71 -1.69
C LEU A 2 -14.26 -19.34 -0.73
N ASN A 3 -14.41 -20.10 0.36
CA ASN A 3 -15.49 -19.88 1.32
C ASN A 3 -15.14 -18.70 2.24
N ILE A 4 -15.54 -17.50 1.81
CA ILE A 4 -15.27 -16.24 2.51
C ILE A 4 -15.97 -16.22 3.88
N GLU A 5 -17.20 -16.73 3.97
CA GLU A 5 -17.95 -16.81 5.24
C GLU A 5 -17.20 -17.59 6.31
N ARG A 6 -16.61 -18.73 5.93
CA ARG A 6 -15.77 -19.54 6.84
C ARG A 6 -14.56 -18.75 7.31
N ALA A 7 -13.90 -18.02 6.41
CA ALA A 7 -12.74 -17.20 6.75
C ALA A 7 -13.11 -16.05 7.70
N LEU A 8 -14.27 -15.41 7.51
CA LEU A 8 -14.75 -14.31 8.35
C LEU A 8 -15.19 -14.77 9.75
N LYS A 9 -15.71 -16.00 9.86
CA LYS A 9 -16.09 -16.59 11.16
C LYS A 9 -14.88 -16.95 12.02
N GLN A 10 -13.74 -17.28 11.42
CA GLN A 10 -12.53 -17.71 12.12
C GLN A 10 -11.45 -16.62 12.12
N ASP A 11 -11.26 -15.92 13.24
CA ASP A 11 -10.31 -14.79 13.34
C ASP A 11 -8.86 -15.19 12.96
N ARG A 12 -8.45 -16.43 13.28
CA ARG A 12 -7.15 -16.97 12.86
C ARG A 12 -7.00 -17.00 11.33
N LEU A 13 -8.01 -17.50 10.62
CA LEU A 13 -7.99 -17.58 9.16
C LEU A 13 -8.10 -16.18 8.55
N LEU A 14 -8.93 -15.32 9.11
CA LEU A 14 -9.07 -13.94 8.64
C LEU A 14 -7.74 -13.19 8.70
N ARG A 15 -7.01 -13.29 9.81
CA ARG A 15 -5.68 -12.69 9.96
C ARG A 15 -4.65 -13.30 9.02
N ALA A 16 -4.70 -14.62 8.82
CA ALA A 16 -3.78 -15.29 7.91
C ALA A 16 -3.99 -14.85 6.46
N LEU A 17 -5.25 -14.71 6.04
CA LEU A 17 -5.62 -14.42 4.65
C LEU A 17 -5.65 -12.92 4.34
N THR A 18 -6.04 -12.06 5.27
CA THR A 18 -6.20 -10.61 5.01
C THR A 18 -5.26 -9.73 5.85
N GLY A 19 -4.67 -10.29 6.91
CA GLY A 19 -3.85 -9.52 7.86
C GLY A 19 -4.65 -8.75 8.91
N LEU A 20 -5.99 -8.74 8.84
CA LEU A 20 -6.85 -7.99 9.76
C LEU A 20 -7.56 -8.91 10.76
N ASN A 21 -7.86 -8.35 11.93
CA ASN A 21 -8.81 -8.96 12.87
C ASN A 21 -10.25 -8.63 12.44
N ARG A 22 -11.24 -9.36 13.00
CA ARG A 22 -12.66 -9.17 12.62
C ARG A 22 -13.17 -7.74 12.81
N LYS A 23 -12.83 -7.09 13.92
CA LYS A 23 -13.28 -5.71 14.22
C LYS A 23 -12.71 -4.70 13.23
N ALA A 24 -11.42 -4.81 12.91
CA ALA A 24 -10.72 -3.97 11.95
C ALA A 24 -11.27 -4.18 10.55
N PHE A 25 -11.54 -5.43 10.17
CA PHE A 25 -12.15 -5.76 8.88
C PHE A 25 -13.54 -5.14 8.74
N GLN A 26 -14.42 -5.31 9.74
CA GLN A 26 -15.76 -4.72 9.73
C GLN A 26 -15.73 -3.19 9.71
N SER A 27 -14.83 -2.60 10.51
CA SER A 27 -14.64 -1.15 10.49
C SER A 27 -14.21 -0.68 9.10
N LEU A 28 -13.25 -1.36 8.45
CA LEU A 28 -12.77 -1.01 7.12
C LEU A 28 -13.84 -1.20 6.05
N LEU A 29 -14.66 -2.25 6.17
CA LEU A 29 -15.77 -2.54 5.27
C LEU A 29 -16.76 -1.37 5.18
N PHE A 30 -17.06 -0.71 6.30
CA PHE A 30 -17.94 0.46 6.30
C PHE A 30 -17.41 1.59 5.41
N ALA A 31 -16.18 2.05 5.66
CA ALA A 31 -15.55 3.11 4.86
C ALA A 31 -15.37 2.69 3.40
N PHE A 32 -14.93 1.45 3.16
CA PHE A 32 -14.75 0.91 1.82
C PHE A 32 -16.06 0.89 1.02
N THR A 33 -17.18 0.54 1.66
CA THR A 33 -18.49 0.51 0.99
C THR A 33 -18.92 1.91 0.57
N GLN A 34 -18.75 2.90 1.43
CA GLN A 34 -19.08 4.30 1.12
C GLN A 34 -18.29 4.83 -0.09
N VAL A 35 -16.96 4.66 -0.07
CA VAL A 35 -16.11 5.06 -1.21
C VAL A 35 -16.47 4.28 -2.47
N TYR A 36 -16.72 2.97 -2.34
CA TYR A 36 -17.09 2.13 -3.48
C TYR A 36 -18.38 2.62 -4.14
N GLU A 37 -19.41 2.93 -3.36
CA GLU A 37 -20.69 3.45 -3.87
C GLU A 37 -20.53 4.80 -4.55
N GLN A 38 -19.73 5.71 -4.01
CA GLN A 38 -19.41 7.00 -4.65
C GLN A 38 -18.78 6.80 -6.05
N THR A 39 -17.80 5.90 -6.17
CA THR A 39 -17.17 5.61 -7.48
C THR A 39 -18.12 4.98 -8.51
N LEU A 40 -19.26 4.44 -8.06
CA LEU A 40 -20.29 3.94 -8.97
C LEU A 40 -21.21 5.06 -9.49
N THR A 41 -21.33 6.17 -8.78
CA THR A 41 -22.21 7.30 -9.12
C THR A 41 -21.51 8.29 -10.06
N ASP A 42 -20.21 8.48 -9.90
CA ASP A 42 -19.42 9.50 -10.63
C ASP A 42 -19.17 9.19 -12.12
N LYS A 43 -19.55 8.00 -12.61
CA LYS A 43 -19.31 7.61 -14.01
C LYS A 43 -20.59 7.70 -14.84
N PRO A 44 -20.63 8.50 -15.92
CA PRO A 44 -21.74 8.48 -16.85
C PRO A 44 -21.85 7.07 -17.47
N ARG A 45 -22.99 6.42 -17.30
CA ARG A 45 -23.24 5.06 -17.78
C ARG A 45 -24.22 5.06 -18.95
N GLN A 46 -23.94 4.24 -19.96
CA GLN A 46 -24.88 3.94 -21.04
C GLN A 46 -25.90 2.83 -20.70
N ARG A 47 -25.70 2.08 -19.60
CA ARG A 47 -26.58 0.97 -19.17
C ARG A 47 -26.85 1.04 -17.65
N SER A 48 -28.00 0.52 -17.23
CA SER A 48 -28.37 0.44 -15.81
C SER A 48 -27.40 -0.43 -15.00
N VAL A 49 -27.35 -0.21 -13.68
CA VAL A 49 -26.40 -0.81 -12.71
C VAL A 49 -26.34 -2.35 -12.77
N ALA A 50 -27.35 -3.01 -13.37
CA ALA A 50 -27.48 -4.46 -13.45
C ALA A 50 -27.54 -5.02 -14.90
N GLY A 51 -27.28 -4.22 -15.93
CA GLY A 51 -27.48 -4.60 -17.35
C GLY A 51 -26.46 -5.56 -17.97
N GLY A 52 -25.70 -6.32 -17.17
CA GLY A 52 -24.64 -7.22 -17.64
C GLY A 52 -24.58 -8.53 -16.86
N ARG A 53 -23.67 -9.44 -17.26
CA ARG A 53 -23.43 -10.70 -16.55
C ARG A 53 -23.11 -10.42 -15.08
N LYS A 54 -23.90 -11.01 -14.17
CA LYS A 54 -23.71 -10.83 -12.72
C LYS A 54 -22.28 -11.22 -12.34
N ALA A 55 -21.53 -10.27 -11.79
CA ALA A 55 -20.18 -10.53 -11.27
C ALA A 55 -20.24 -11.62 -10.19
N ARG A 56 -19.18 -12.42 -10.08
CA ARG A 56 -19.04 -13.40 -8.99
C ARG A 56 -18.68 -12.73 -7.65
N LEU A 57 -17.85 -11.68 -7.69
CA LEU A 57 -17.66 -10.76 -6.56
C LEU A 57 -18.81 -9.75 -6.53
N ARG A 58 -19.90 -10.09 -5.84
CA ARG A 58 -21.12 -9.26 -5.81
C ARG A 58 -21.04 -8.20 -4.73
N ASN A 59 -20.73 -8.63 -3.52
CA ASN A 59 -20.83 -7.80 -2.33
C ASN A 59 -19.57 -6.94 -2.16
N ALA A 60 -19.71 -5.81 -1.45
CA ALA A 60 -18.55 -5.01 -1.05
C ALA A 60 -17.60 -5.81 -0.14
N GLU A 61 -18.16 -6.72 0.67
CA GLU A 61 -17.40 -7.63 1.54
C GLU A 61 -16.49 -8.58 0.75
N ASP A 62 -17.01 -9.24 -0.29
CA ASP A 62 -16.22 -10.13 -1.13
C ASP A 62 -15.10 -9.39 -1.85
N LYS A 63 -15.38 -8.16 -2.32
CA LYS A 63 -14.41 -7.30 -3.00
C LYS A 63 -13.30 -6.86 -2.04
N LEU A 64 -13.67 -6.42 -0.84
CA LEU A 64 -12.70 -6.04 0.20
C LEU A 64 -11.84 -7.25 0.60
N PHE A 65 -12.46 -8.41 0.80
CA PHE A 65 -11.74 -9.63 1.12
C PHE A 65 -10.75 -10.00 0.02
N TYR A 66 -11.18 -9.95 -1.25
CA TYR A 66 -10.33 -10.24 -2.40
C TYR A 66 -9.09 -9.36 -2.46
N ILE A 67 -9.25 -8.04 -2.34
CA ILE A 67 -8.10 -7.11 -2.45
C ILE A 67 -7.13 -7.25 -1.27
N LEU A 68 -7.64 -7.45 -0.05
CA LEU A 68 -6.79 -7.69 1.12
C LEU A 68 -6.06 -9.03 1.02
N PHE A 69 -6.76 -10.08 0.55
CA PHE A 69 -6.15 -11.37 0.25
C PHE A 69 -5.05 -11.25 -0.79
N TYR A 70 -5.29 -10.49 -1.85
CA TYR A 70 -4.30 -10.24 -2.88
C TYR A 70 -3.05 -9.55 -2.32
N PHE A 71 -3.19 -8.51 -1.50
CA PHE A 71 -2.03 -7.85 -0.90
C PHE A 71 -1.30 -8.69 0.15
N LYS A 72 -2.03 -9.53 0.91
CA LYS A 72 -1.45 -10.35 1.96
C LYS A 72 -0.74 -11.60 1.44
N CYS A 73 -1.37 -12.32 0.52
CA CYS A 73 -0.87 -13.58 0.00
C CYS A 73 -0.13 -13.43 -1.34
N TYR A 74 -0.33 -12.30 -2.03
CA TYR A 74 0.25 -11.99 -3.34
C TYR A 74 0.23 -13.17 -4.34
N PRO A 75 -0.94 -13.83 -4.53
CA PRO A 75 -1.07 -14.94 -5.45
C PRO A 75 -0.90 -14.46 -6.90
N THR A 76 -0.49 -15.35 -7.79
CA THR A 76 -0.60 -15.09 -9.23
C THR A 76 -2.08 -14.90 -9.62
N PHE A 77 -2.35 -14.16 -10.70
CA PHE A 77 -3.72 -14.00 -11.17
C PHE A 77 -4.37 -15.32 -11.59
N ASP A 78 -3.59 -16.30 -12.01
CA ASP A 78 -4.05 -17.65 -12.33
C ASP A 78 -4.46 -18.44 -11.07
N LEU A 79 -3.74 -18.27 -9.96
CA LEU A 79 -4.15 -18.87 -8.70
C LEU A 79 -5.37 -18.14 -8.12
N ALA A 80 -5.38 -16.81 -8.19
CA ALA A 80 -6.51 -16.00 -7.73
C ALA A 80 -7.79 -16.32 -8.53
N SER A 81 -7.66 -16.56 -9.84
CA SER A 81 -8.78 -16.93 -10.72
C SER A 81 -9.40 -18.25 -10.29
N ILE A 82 -8.58 -19.27 -9.99
CA ILE A 82 -9.05 -20.57 -9.48
C ILE A 82 -9.71 -20.41 -8.10
N LEU A 83 -9.08 -19.70 -7.17
CA LEU A 83 -9.58 -19.53 -5.81
C LEU A 83 -10.91 -18.79 -5.76
N PHE A 84 -11.05 -17.69 -6.49
CA PHE A 84 -12.28 -16.90 -6.51
C PHE A 84 -13.26 -17.36 -7.58
N ASP A 85 -12.90 -18.40 -8.34
CA ASP A 85 -13.68 -18.91 -9.46
C ASP A 85 -14.03 -17.75 -10.39
N ILE A 86 -13.04 -17.01 -10.89
CA ILE A 86 -13.20 -15.90 -11.83
C ILE A 86 -12.25 -16.12 -13.01
N ASP A 87 -12.42 -15.38 -14.10
CA ASP A 87 -11.43 -15.40 -15.17
C ASP A 87 -10.14 -14.67 -14.75
N ARG A 88 -8.98 -15.08 -15.28
CA ARG A 88 -7.69 -14.43 -15.04
C ARG A 88 -7.72 -12.93 -15.32
N SER A 89 -8.34 -12.52 -16.42
CA SER A 89 -8.49 -11.11 -16.79
C SER A 89 -9.35 -10.34 -15.78
N GLN A 90 -10.38 -11.00 -15.23
CA GLN A 90 -11.22 -10.43 -14.19
C GLN A 90 -10.48 -10.28 -12.87
N ALA A 91 -9.66 -11.27 -12.47
CA ALA A 91 -8.83 -11.18 -11.27
C ALA A 91 -7.89 -9.97 -11.33
N HIS A 92 -7.20 -9.80 -12.47
CA HIS A 92 -6.36 -8.64 -12.73
C HIS A 92 -7.17 -7.33 -12.68
N HIS A 93 -8.28 -7.26 -13.41
CA HIS A 93 -9.13 -6.07 -13.46
C HIS A 93 -9.67 -5.68 -12.08
N TRP A 94 -10.11 -6.64 -11.28
CA TRP A 94 -10.57 -6.38 -9.91
C TRP A 94 -9.44 -5.89 -9.00
N ALA A 95 -8.24 -6.46 -9.09
CA ALA A 95 -7.10 -6.00 -8.28
C ALA A 95 -6.80 -4.52 -8.55
N HIS A 96 -6.67 -4.14 -9.83
CA HIS A 96 -6.39 -2.76 -10.23
C HIS A 96 -7.55 -1.80 -9.94
N ARG A 97 -8.81 -2.25 -10.05
CA ARG A 97 -9.98 -1.41 -9.78
C ARG A 97 -10.18 -1.17 -8.28
N LEU A 98 -9.94 -2.19 -7.44
CA LEU A 98 -10.22 -2.12 -6.01
C LEU A 98 -9.07 -1.50 -5.22
N GLN A 99 -7.83 -1.55 -5.74
CA GLN A 99 -6.67 -0.91 -5.13
C GLN A 99 -6.90 0.58 -4.79
N PRO A 100 -7.27 1.47 -5.75
CA PRO A 100 -7.44 2.90 -5.44
C PRO A 100 -8.61 3.15 -4.47
N ILE A 101 -9.65 2.31 -4.50
CA ILE A 101 -10.79 2.40 -3.58
C ILE A 101 -10.34 2.03 -2.15
N LEU A 102 -9.51 0.99 -2.02
CA LEU A 102 -8.93 0.61 -0.74
C LEU A 102 -8.00 1.70 -0.21
N GLU A 103 -7.16 2.29 -1.06
CA GLU A 103 -6.26 3.39 -0.70
C GLU A 103 -7.05 4.61 -0.19
N ALA A 104 -8.13 4.99 -0.87
CA ALA A 104 -9.02 6.06 -0.42
C ALA A 104 -9.67 5.75 0.94
N ALA A 105 -10.23 4.55 1.12
CA ALA A 105 -10.83 4.13 2.39
C ALA A 105 -9.82 4.06 3.55
N LEU A 106 -8.57 3.67 3.28
CA LEU A 106 -7.49 3.69 4.26
C LEU A 106 -7.00 5.12 4.54
N GLY A 107 -7.02 5.99 3.54
CA GLY A 107 -6.70 7.42 3.64
C GLY A 107 -7.67 8.16 4.56
N GLU A 108 -8.98 7.92 4.43
CA GLU A 108 -10.00 8.46 5.34
C GLU A 108 -9.73 8.07 6.79
N LYS A 109 -9.25 6.85 7.00
CA LYS A 109 -8.88 6.34 8.33
C LYS A 109 -7.51 6.77 8.81
N LYS A 110 -6.77 7.57 8.03
CA LYS A 110 -5.37 7.95 8.29
C LYS A 110 -4.47 6.74 8.58
N ALA A 111 -4.77 5.59 7.96
CA ALA A 111 -4.08 4.33 8.17
C ALA A 111 -2.91 4.13 7.19
N LEU A 112 -2.77 5.01 6.19
CA LEU A 112 -1.65 5.00 5.26
C LEU A 112 -0.46 5.81 5.81
N PRO A 113 0.77 5.36 5.58
CA PRO A 113 1.95 6.13 5.92
C PRO A 113 2.00 7.40 5.06
N GLU A 114 2.51 8.49 5.64
CA GLU A 114 2.73 9.71 4.89
C GLU A 114 3.92 9.55 3.94
N CYS A 115 3.71 9.93 2.68
CA CYS A 115 4.76 9.80 1.64
C CYS A 115 5.60 11.08 1.49
N GLN A 116 5.13 12.21 2.03
CA GLN A 116 5.76 13.52 1.90
C GLN A 116 5.63 14.33 3.19
N ILE A 117 6.69 14.36 3.99
CA ILE A 117 6.80 15.25 5.14
C ILE A 117 8.04 16.11 4.94
N ASN A 118 7.82 17.40 4.75
CA ASN A 118 8.86 18.35 4.36
C ASN A 118 9.43 19.12 5.56
N CYS A 119 8.77 19.10 6.71
CA CYS A 119 9.26 19.75 7.93
C CYS A 119 8.88 18.99 9.19
N VAL A 120 9.66 19.21 10.25
CA VAL A 120 9.44 18.57 11.56
C VAL A 120 8.15 19.06 12.19
N GLN A 121 7.78 20.33 11.98
CA GLN A 121 6.55 20.90 12.51
C GLN A 121 5.30 20.16 12.01
N THR A 122 5.20 19.94 10.68
CA THR A 122 4.08 19.17 10.09
C THR A 122 4.07 17.71 10.55
N PHE A 123 5.24 17.13 10.83
CA PHE A 123 5.34 15.79 11.44
C PHE A 123 4.70 15.76 12.84
N ILE A 124 5.06 16.71 13.70
CA ILE A 124 4.57 16.78 15.09
C ILE A 124 3.06 17.03 15.12
N GLU A 125 2.57 17.96 14.29
CA GLU A 125 1.13 18.24 14.18
C GLU A 125 0.33 17.03 13.70
N ARG A 126 0.89 16.25 12.77
CA ARG A 126 0.23 15.06 12.23
C ARG A 126 0.25 13.89 13.22
N PHE A 127 1.29 13.77 14.02
CA PHE A 127 1.50 12.67 14.96
C PHE A 127 1.81 13.16 16.39
N PRO A 128 0.83 13.81 17.07
CA PRO A 128 1.05 14.52 18.35
C PRO A 128 1.31 13.63 19.58
N GLY A 129 1.69 12.38 19.39
CA GLY A 129 2.01 11.43 20.48
C GLY A 129 3.18 10.51 20.16
N VAL A 130 3.96 10.82 19.12
CA VAL A 130 5.13 10.01 18.76
C VAL A 130 6.35 10.54 19.48
N GLU A 131 6.75 9.87 20.55
CA GLU A 131 7.96 10.23 21.32
C GLU A 131 9.25 9.77 20.66
N ARG A 132 9.21 8.61 19.97
CA ARG A 132 10.38 8.02 19.32
C ARG A 132 10.05 7.56 17.92
N VAL A 133 10.92 7.94 17.00
CA VAL A 133 10.89 7.52 15.60
C VAL A 133 12.15 6.72 15.31
N ILE A 134 11.97 5.52 14.79
CA ILE A 134 13.06 4.67 14.28
C ILE A 134 13.02 4.77 12.76
N MET A 135 14.13 5.18 12.15
CA MET A 135 14.27 5.26 10.70
C MET A 135 15.17 4.14 10.22
N ASP A 136 14.70 3.38 9.22
CA ASP A 136 15.48 2.32 8.60
C ASP A 136 15.28 2.25 7.08
N GLY A 137 16.34 1.85 6.39
CA GLY A 137 16.38 1.70 4.93
C GLY A 137 16.04 0.26 4.53
N THR A 138 14.97 0.09 3.77
CA THR A 138 14.53 -1.20 3.24
C THR A 138 14.85 -1.30 1.75
N GLU A 139 15.45 -2.43 1.33
CA GLU A 139 15.75 -2.70 -0.08
C GLU A 139 14.82 -3.81 -0.61
N ARG A 140 14.03 -3.51 -1.65
CA ARG A 140 13.19 -4.48 -2.35
C ARG A 140 13.86 -4.93 -3.65
N PRO A 141 14.01 -6.25 -3.91
CA PRO A 141 14.45 -6.74 -5.20
C PRO A 141 13.50 -6.28 -6.32
N VAL A 142 14.06 -5.89 -7.47
CA VAL A 142 13.30 -5.55 -8.67
C VAL A 142 13.80 -6.35 -9.85
N GLN A 143 12.93 -6.53 -10.86
CA GLN A 143 13.35 -7.09 -12.14
C GLN A 143 14.46 -6.23 -12.74
N ARG A 144 15.47 -6.87 -13.33
CA ARG A 144 16.57 -6.17 -13.99
C ARG A 144 16.01 -5.24 -15.08
N PRO A 145 16.22 -3.92 -14.99
CA PRO A 145 15.84 -3.00 -16.05
C PRO A 145 16.57 -3.34 -17.35
N THR A 146 15.88 -3.18 -18.49
CA THR A 146 16.47 -3.34 -19.83
C THR A 146 17.35 -2.16 -20.22
N ASP A 147 16.98 -0.96 -19.79
CA ASP A 147 17.76 0.27 -19.96
C ASP A 147 19.06 0.24 -19.14
N SER A 148 20.20 0.45 -19.82
CA SER A 148 21.54 0.26 -19.28
C SER A 148 21.86 1.25 -18.14
N GLU A 149 21.37 2.49 -18.23
CA GLU A 149 21.61 3.50 -17.20
C GLU A 149 20.79 3.20 -15.94
N LYS A 150 19.50 2.89 -16.08
CA LYS A 150 18.66 2.42 -14.97
C LYS A 150 19.18 1.12 -14.35
N GLN A 151 19.76 0.25 -15.16
CA GLN A 151 20.37 -0.98 -14.68
C GLN A 151 21.51 -0.68 -13.69
N LYS A 152 22.45 0.19 -14.07
CA LYS A 152 23.56 0.61 -13.20
C LYS A 152 23.08 1.31 -11.94
N LEU A 153 22.04 2.15 -12.05
CA LEU A 153 21.49 2.89 -10.91
C LEU A 153 20.78 1.97 -9.91
N ASN A 154 20.08 0.94 -10.39
CA ASN A 154 19.32 0.04 -9.51
C ASN A 154 20.19 -1.09 -8.92
N TYR A 155 21.42 -1.27 -9.40
CA TYR A 155 22.29 -2.33 -8.88
C TYR A 155 22.82 -1.99 -7.48
N SER A 156 22.41 -2.77 -6.47
CA SER A 156 22.91 -2.68 -5.09
C SER A 156 24.13 -3.58 -4.94
N GLY A 157 25.29 -2.97 -4.68
CA GLY A 157 26.54 -3.71 -4.42
C GLY A 157 26.46 -4.56 -3.14
N LYS A 158 25.72 -4.10 -2.13
CA LYS A 158 25.52 -4.80 -0.85
C LYS A 158 24.69 -6.08 -1.03
N LYS A 159 23.60 -6.01 -1.81
CA LYS A 159 22.70 -7.14 -2.06
C LYS A 159 23.09 -7.97 -3.29
N LYS A 160 24.10 -7.52 -4.05
CA LYS A 160 24.57 -8.11 -5.32
C LYS A 160 23.44 -8.36 -6.32
N ARG A 161 22.44 -7.46 -6.38
CA ARG A 161 21.26 -7.56 -7.26
C ARG A 161 20.62 -6.19 -7.48
N HIS A 162 19.67 -6.14 -8.41
CA HIS A 162 18.92 -4.92 -8.71
C HIS A 162 17.83 -4.75 -7.65
N THR A 163 17.81 -3.58 -7.01
CA THR A 163 16.89 -3.27 -5.92
C THR A 163 16.35 -1.86 -6.08
N SER A 164 15.22 -1.61 -5.43
CA SER A 164 14.72 -0.28 -5.14
C SER A 164 14.66 -0.10 -3.63
N GLN A 165 15.07 1.07 -3.16
CA GLN A 165 15.16 1.37 -1.73
C GLN A 165 14.01 2.26 -1.29
N HIS A 166 13.56 2.07 -0.06
CA HIS A 166 12.66 2.95 0.66
C HIS A 166 13.19 3.20 2.07
N LEU A 167 13.08 4.42 2.55
CA LEU A 167 13.28 4.78 3.94
C LEU A 167 11.91 4.76 4.64
N ALA A 168 11.81 3.97 5.71
CA ALA A 168 10.61 3.90 6.53
C ALA A 168 10.89 4.50 7.91
N ALA A 169 9.97 5.31 8.40
CA ALA A 169 9.97 5.82 9.76
C ALA A 169 8.85 5.11 10.55
N VAL A 170 9.21 4.47 11.66
CA VAL A 170 8.33 3.60 12.43
C VAL A 170 8.30 4.08 13.89
N ASN A 171 7.15 4.01 14.53
CA ASN A 171 7.02 4.30 15.95
C ASN A 171 7.28 3.06 16.84
N GLN A 172 7.26 3.24 18.15
CA GLN A 172 7.46 2.15 19.11
C GLN A 172 6.39 1.03 18.99
N ASN A 173 5.20 1.37 18.50
CA ASN A 173 4.09 0.45 18.27
C ASN A 173 4.16 -0.28 16.92
N LYS A 174 5.31 -0.21 16.22
CA LYS A 174 5.55 -0.84 14.91
C LYS A 174 4.65 -0.32 13.79
N GLN A 175 4.06 0.87 13.95
CA GLN A 175 3.30 1.54 12.90
C GLN A 175 4.24 2.31 12.00
N VAL A 176 4.11 2.11 10.69
CA VAL A 176 4.84 2.89 9.69
C VAL A 176 4.19 4.26 9.59
N LEU A 177 4.89 5.30 10.03
CA LEU A 177 4.42 6.68 10.02
C LEU A 177 4.72 7.35 8.69
N VAL A 178 5.93 7.13 8.18
CA VAL A 178 6.43 7.75 6.94
C VAL A 178 7.05 6.67 6.09
N LEU A 179 6.73 6.70 4.80
CA LEU A 179 7.38 5.85 3.81
C LEU A 179 7.86 6.73 2.66
N SER A 180 9.16 6.76 2.43
CA SER A 180 9.71 7.56 1.33
C SER A 180 9.30 6.99 -0.04
N GLN A 181 9.38 7.84 -1.06
CA GLN A 181 9.35 7.39 -2.44
C GLN A 181 10.47 6.37 -2.73
N ALA A 182 10.18 5.49 -3.68
CA ALA A 182 11.14 4.52 -4.20
C ALA A 182 12.35 5.24 -4.78
N ARG A 183 13.55 4.85 -4.37
CA ARG A 183 14.81 5.29 -4.97
C ARG A 183 15.62 4.12 -5.50
N GLU A 184 16.68 4.45 -6.21
CA GLU A 184 17.54 3.50 -6.90
C GLU A 184 18.42 2.72 -5.91
N GLY A 185 18.57 1.40 -6.15
CA GLY A 185 19.31 0.46 -5.31
C GLY A 185 20.76 0.81 -5.01
N LYS A 186 21.42 1.60 -5.87
CA LYS A 186 22.81 2.05 -5.69
C LYS A 186 22.95 3.14 -4.62
N LEU A 187 21.88 3.88 -4.35
CA LEU A 187 21.92 4.97 -3.38
C LEU A 187 22.17 4.40 -1.97
N HIS A 188 22.93 5.12 -1.15
CA HIS A 188 23.10 4.75 0.26
C HIS A 188 21.96 5.36 1.07
N ASP A 189 21.42 4.63 2.06
CA ASP A 189 20.32 5.09 2.92
C ASP A 189 20.55 6.49 3.55
N LYS A 190 21.76 6.80 4.04
CA LYS A 190 22.17 8.13 4.55
C LYS A 190 22.05 9.27 3.52
N LYS A 191 22.03 8.94 2.22
CA LYS A 191 21.85 9.91 1.13
C LYS A 191 20.38 10.05 0.74
N PHE A 192 19.43 9.37 1.41
CA PHE A 192 18.02 9.65 1.23
C PHE A 192 17.74 11.10 1.62
N ARG A 193 17.51 11.94 0.61
CA ARG A 193 16.91 13.26 0.81
C ARG A 193 15.40 13.09 0.75
N ILE A 194 14.74 13.27 1.88
CA ILE A 194 13.30 13.50 1.95
C ILE A 194 13.10 14.97 1.57
N GLY A 195 12.49 15.23 0.41
CA GLY A 195 12.25 16.59 -0.11
C GLY A 195 13.27 17.10 -1.16
N ARG A 196 12.82 18.08 -1.97
CA ARG A 196 13.69 18.84 -2.91
C ARG A 196 14.83 19.51 -2.12
N LYS A 197 15.94 19.79 -2.81
CA LYS A 197 17.13 20.50 -2.29
C LYS A 197 16.71 21.60 -1.30
N VAL A 198 16.82 21.31 0.00
CA VAL A 198 17.04 22.37 0.98
C VAL A 198 18.52 22.70 0.85
N ASP A 199 18.80 23.91 0.39
CA ASP A 199 20.13 24.48 0.43
C ASP A 199 20.63 24.43 1.87
N ARG A 200 21.71 23.69 2.09
CA ARG A 200 22.39 23.67 3.38
C ARG A 200 23.09 25.02 3.56
N LYS A 201 22.37 26.01 4.07
CA LYS A 201 22.98 27.08 4.86
C LYS A 201 22.81 26.72 6.34
N TYR A 202 23.58 25.75 6.79
CA TYR A 202 23.93 25.66 8.21
C TYR A 202 25.18 26.51 8.37
N THR A 203 25.02 27.77 8.78
CA THR A 203 26.11 28.57 9.33
C THR A 203 26.59 27.86 10.59
N ARG A 204 27.86 27.45 10.61
CA ARG A 204 28.54 27.11 11.87
C ARG A 204 28.42 28.36 12.75
N GLY A 205 27.82 28.22 13.91
CA GLY A 205 27.92 29.25 14.94
C GLY A 205 29.39 29.40 15.30
N ASP A 206 29.91 30.60 15.11
CA ASP A 206 31.19 31.00 15.67
C ASP A 206 31.07 30.93 17.19
N THR A 207 31.88 30.07 17.79
CA THR A 207 32.14 30.09 19.23
C THR A 207 33.02 31.30 19.51
N ASN A 208 32.51 32.23 20.31
CA ASN A 208 33.33 33.17 21.10
C ASN A 208 34.14 32.40 22.15
#